data_AF-A0A151WVQ7-F1
#
_entry.id   AF-A0A151WVQ7-F1
#
_cell.length_a   1.000
_cell.length_b   1.000
_cell.length_c   1.000
_cell.angle_alpha   90.00
_cell.angle_beta   90.00
_cell.angle_gamma   90.00
#
_symmetry.space_group_name_H-M   'P 1'
#
loop_
_entity.id
_entity.type
_entity.pdbx_description
1 polymer ?
#
loop_
_entity_poly.entity_id
_entity_poly.type
_entity_poly.pdbx_seq_one_letter_code
_entity_poly.pdbx_strand_id
1 'polypeptide(L)'
;MLYHEMETFCKQANEKTNIILQYYVDNYKRTYSIYTLWCYITAIGVISGPLFLPQEFPTNAKYPFSIQPPLKYIIYLHQSLVGLQVAAGMCTDCNIAILLFYSAARLELLVQEIRNVRNENELDACIKLHSEILR
;
A
#
# COMPACT_ATOMS: atom_id res chain seq x y z
N MET A 1 8.11 0.57 -12.65
CA MET A 1 8.89 -0.61 -13.13
C MET A 1 8.41 -1.86 -12.41
N LEU A 2 8.65 -2.00 -11.10
CA LEU A 2 8.19 -3.14 -10.28
C LEU A 2 6.69 -3.47 -10.38
N TYR A 3 5.81 -2.46 -10.32
CA TYR A 3 4.36 -2.68 -10.49
C TYR A 3 3.99 -3.25 -11.86
N HIS A 4 4.67 -2.80 -12.91
CA HIS A 4 4.43 -3.29 -14.27
C HIS A 4 4.92 -4.73 -14.44
N GLU A 5 6.06 -5.07 -13.83
CA GLU A 5 6.57 -6.46 -13.80
C GLU A 5 5.63 -7.37 -13.02
N MET A 6 5.16 -6.94 -11.84
CA MET A 6 4.15 -7.66 -11.06
C MET A 6 2.87 -7.87 -11.88
N GLU A 7 2.36 -6.83 -12.55
CA GLU A 7 1.16 -6.93 -13.38
C GLU A 7 1.34 -7.90 -14.56
N THR A 8 2.50 -7.82 -15.23
CA THR A 8 2.84 -8.72 -16.34
C THR A 8 2.96 -10.16 -15.86
N PHE A 9 3.60 -10.38 -14.71
CA PHE A 9 3.72 -11.70 -14.08
C PHE A 9 2.35 -12.27 -13.71
N CYS A 10 1.47 -11.47 -13.09
CA CYS A 10 0.11 -11.89 -12.77
C CYS A 10 -0.69 -12.26 -14.03
N LYS A 11 -0.53 -11.52 -15.13
CA LYS A 11 -1.18 -11.82 -16.42
C LYS A 11 -0.67 -13.10 -17.07
N GLN A 12 0.58 -13.46 -16.84
CA GLN A 12 1.23 -14.66 -17.40
C GLN A 12 1.23 -15.86 -16.43
N ALA A 13 0.62 -15.71 -15.25
CA ALA A 13 0.65 -16.71 -14.20
C ALA A 13 -0.12 -17.98 -14.61
N ASN A 14 0.51 -19.14 -14.38
CA ASN A 14 -0.15 -20.44 -14.51
C ASN A 14 -1.13 -20.68 -13.34
N GLU A 15 -2.03 -21.65 -13.45
CA GLU A 15 -3.07 -21.95 -12.45
C GLU A 15 -2.50 -22.14 -11.04
N LYS A 16 -1.41 -22.92 -10.92
CA LYS A 16 -0.69 -23.12 -9.65
C LYS A 16 -0.15 -21.82 -9.05
N THR A 17 0.43 -20.95 -9.87
CA THR A 17 0.94 -19.63 -9.46
C THR A 17 -0.20 -18.74 -9.01
N ASN A 18 -1.32 -18.76 -9.72
CA ASN A 18 -2.48 -17.96 -9.43
C ASN A 18 -3.12 -18.34 -8.08
N ILE A 19 -3.19 -19.65 -7.76
CA ILE A 19 -3.67 -20.13 -6.46
C ILE A 19 -2.83 -19.56 -5.30
N ILE A 20 -1.49 -19.56 -5.43
CA ILE A 20 -0.59 -19.01 -4.41
C ILE A 20 -0.79 -17.50 -4.29
N LEU A 21 -0.81 -16.76 -5.40
CA LEU A 21 -1.05 -15.31 -5.39
C LEU A 21 -2.39 -14.96 -4.74
N GLN A 22 -3.46 -15.69 -5.09
CA GLN A 22 -4.79 -15.52 -4.54
C GLN A 22 -4.81 -15.77 -3.03
N TYR A 23 -4.07 -16.77 -2.54
CA TYR A 23 -3.92 -17.03 -1.10
C TYR A 23 -3.32 -15.84 -0.35
N TYR A 24 -2.26 -15.21 -0.88
CA TYR A 24 -1.70 -13.99 -0.28
C TYR A 24 -2.71 -12.84 -0.33
N VAL A 25 -3.37 -12.61 -1.46
CA VAL A 25 -4.38 -11.55 -1.59
C VAL A 25 -5.53 -11.76 -0.60
N ASP A 26 -6.06 -12.97 -0.48
CA ASP A 26 -7.21 -13.28 0.37
C ASP A 26 -6.89 -13.15 1.87
N ASN A 27 -5.66 -13.48 2.28
CA ASN A 27 -5.22 -13.28 3.66
C ASN A 27 -5.08 -11.80 4.03
N TYR A 28 -4.54 -10.98 3.12
CA TYR A 28 -4.20 -9.60 3.45
C TYR A 28 -5.25 -8.56 3.03
N LYS A 29 -6.20 -8.90 2.14
CA LYS A 29 -7.27 -7.98 1.70
C LYS A 29 -8.09 -7.42 2.86
N ARG A 30 -8.34 -8.24 3.89
CA ARG A 30 -9.12 -7.83 5.07
C ARG A 30 -8.34 -6.82 5.89
N THR A 31 -7.09 -7.12 6.21
CA THR A 31 -6.21 -6.24 6.98
C THR A 31 -6.00 -4.91 6.26
N TYR A 32 -5.74 -4.96 4.95
CA TYR A 32 -5.58 -3.79 4.11
C TYR A 32 -6.84 -2.90 4.08
N SER A 33 -8.00 -3.51 3.89
CA SER A 33 -9.28 -2.80 3.86
C SER A 33 -9.57 -2.13 5.20
N ILE A 34 -9.33 -2.83 6.31
CA ILE A 34 -9.53 -2.29 7.67
C ILE A 34 -8.58 -1.12 7.93
N TYR A 35 -7.30 -1.27 7.62
CA TYR A 35 -6.31 -0.21 7.81
C TYR A 35 -6.64 1.04 6.97
N THR A 36 -6.96 0.85 5.69
CA THR A 36 -7.36 1.95 4.79
C THR A 36 -8.58 2.67 5.33
N LEU A 37 -9.62 1.92 5.72
CA LEU A 37 -10.83 2.49 6.30
C LEU A 37 -10.51 3.28 7.57
N TRP A 38 -9.66 2.74 8.45
CA TRP A 38 -9.26 3.39 9.70
C TRP A 38 -8.52 4.72 9.45
N CYS A 39 -7.61 4.77 8.47
CA CYS A 39 -6.91 5.99 8.08
C CYS A 39 -7.90 7.09 7.63
N TYR A 40 -8.87 6.76 6.78
CA TYR A 40 -9.86 7.73 6.31
C TYR A 40 -10.86 8.15 7.39
N ILE A 41 -11.32 7.23 8.25
CA ILE A 41 -12.17 7.56 9.41
C ILE A 41 -11.45 8.55 10.31
N THR A 42 -10.16 8.32 10.59
CA THR A 42 -9.35 9.22 11.41
C THR A 42 -9.25 10.61 10.78
N ALA A 43 -8.99 10.69 9.47
CA ALA A 43 -8.92 11.96 8.75
C ALA A 43 -10.26 12.72 8.77
N ILE A 44 -11.38 12.03 8.55
CA ILE A 44 -12.72 12.63 8.65
C ILE A 44 -13.00 13.11 10.08
N GLY A 45 -12.58 12.35 11.10
CA GLY A 45 -12.64 12.75 12.50
C GLY A 45 -11.89 14.06 12.77
N VAL A 46 -10.66 14.20 12.26
CA VAL A 46 -9.87 15.44 12.39
C VAL A 46 -10.54 16.60 11.66
N ILE A 47 -11.02 16.38 10.43
CA ILE A 47 -11.72 17.39 9.62
C ILE A 47 -13.00 17.86 10.31
N SER A 48 -13.75 16.96 10.94
CA SER A 48 -14.98 17.28 11.67
C SER A 48 -14.73 17.80 13.09
N GLY A 49 -13.51 17.71 13.61
CA GLY A 49 -13.13 18.18 14.95
C GLY A 49 -13.61 19.61 15.29
N PRO A 50 -13.49 20.61 14.40
CA PRO A 50 -13.98 21.97 14.63
C PRO A 50 -15.49 22.09 14.88
N LEU A 51 -16.28 21.06 14.57
CA LEU A 51 -17.72 21.02 14.86
C LEU A 51 -18.01 20.67 16.32
N PHE A 52 -17.09 19.98 16.99
CA PHE A 52 -17.29 19.44 18.35
C PHE A 52 -16.34 20.05 19.38
N LEU A 53 -15.18 20.55 18.94
CA LEU A 53 -14.16 21.14 19.78
C LEU A 53 -14.10 22.67 19.58
N PRO A 54 -13.63 23.44 20.58
CA PRO A 54 -13.48 24.89 20.49
C PRO A 54 -12.25 25.29 19.64
N GLN A 55 -12.08 24.66 18.47
CA GLN A 55 -11.02 24.92 17.51
C GLN A 55 -11.61 25.50 16.22
N GLU A 56 -10.94 26.48 15.61
CA GLU A 56 -11.45 27.11 14.38
C GLU A 56 -11.19 26.30 13.11
N PHE A 57 -10.18 25.43 13.14
CA PHE A 57 -9.68 24.69 11.98
C PHE A 57 -9.39 23.23 12.32
N PRO A 58 -9.41 22.31 11.33
CA PRO A 58 -9.09 20.89 11.53
C PRO A 58 -7.73 20.66 12.18
N THR A 59 -6.76 21.52 11.87
CA THR A 59 -5.39 21.44 12.42
C THR A 59 -4.96 22.78 13.00
N ASN A 60 -4.17 22.72 14.08
CA ASN A 60 -3.63 23.90 14.73
C ASN A 60 -2.54 24.53 13.86
N ALA A 61 -2.84 25.71 13.30
CA ALA A 61 -1.90 26.50 12.52
C ALA A 61 -2.00 27.98 12.89
N LYS A 62 -0.85 28.67 12.98
CA LYS A 62 -0.79 30.12 13.15
C LYS A 62 -0.53 30.76 11.79
N TYR A 63 -1.41 31.65 11.36
CA TYR A 63 -1.28 32.37 10.10
C TYR A 63 -0.77 33.79 10.35
N PRO A 64 0.22 34.29 9.58
CA PRO A 64 0.76 35.64 9.74
C PRO A 64 -0.14 36.75 9.14
N PHE A 65 -1.39 36.43 8.81
CA PHE A 65 -2.35 37.31 8.16
C PHE A 65 -3.73 37.19 8.80
N SER A 66 -4.60 38.18 8.56
CA SER A 66 -5.94 38.21 9.14
C SER A 66 -6.84 37.09 8.58
N ILE A 67 -7.48 36.35 9.48
CA ILE A 67 -8.35 35.23 9.15
C ILE A 67 -9.80 35.73 9.14
N GLN A 68 -10.20 36.36 8.04
CA GLN A 68 -11.58 36.78 7.81
C GLN A 68 -12.20 36.03 6.61
N PRO A 69 -13.53 35.88 6.55
CA PRO A 69 -14.19 35.40 5.34
C PRO A 69 -13.82 36.26 4.13
N PRO A 70 -13.49 35.68 2.94
CA PRO A 70 -13.64 34.27 2.55
C PRO A 70 -12.41 33.38 2.84
N LEU A 71 -11.29 33.96 3.28
CA LEU A 71 -10.01 33.26 3.45
C LEU A 71 -10.10 32.11 4.46
N LYS A 72 -10.90 32.28 5.52
CA LYS A 72 -11.20 31.22 6.50
C LYS A 72 -11.71 29.94 5.83
N TYR A 73 -12.61 30.04 4.86
CA TYR A 73 -13.16 28.86 4.16
C TYR A 73 -12.12 28.20 3.25
N ILE A 74 -11.29 28.99 2.58
CA ILE A 74 -10.21 28.47 1.73
C ILE A 74 -9.20 27.69 2.57
N ILE A 75 -8.81 28.23 3.73
CA ILE A 75 -7.90 27.57 4.65
C ILE A 75 -8.49 26.25 5.15
N TYR A 76 -9.77 26.27 5.55
CA TYR A 76 -10.45 25.07 6.01
C TYR A 76 -10.47 23.98 4.93
N LEU A 77 -10.83 24.33 3.69
CA LEU A 77 -10.81 23.42 2.55
C LEU A 77 -9.41 22.88 2.28
N HIS A 78 -8.39 23.74 2.33
CA HIS A 78 -7.01 23.34 2.12
C HIS A 78 -6.53 22.36 3.19
N GLN A 79 -6.74 22.67 4.48
CA GLN A 79 -6.38 21.75 5.57
C GLN A 79 -7.12 20.41 5.47
N SER A 80 -8.38 20.44 5.04
CA SER A 80 -9.16 19.22 4.82
C SER A 80 -8.59 18.38 3.67
N LEU A 81 -8.22 19.02 2.56
CA LEU A 81 -7.59 18.36 1.42
C LEU A 81 -6.24 17.74 1.82
N VAL A 82 -5.42 18.47 2.57
CA VAL A 82 -4.13 17.96 3.08
C VAL A 82 -4.37 16.77 4.02
N GLY A 83 -5.39 16.84 4.90
CA GLY A 83 -5.76 15.71 5.75
C GLY A 83 -6.11 14.44 4.96
N LEU A 84 -6.87 14.58 3.87
CA LEU A 84 -7.18 13.47 2.96
C LEU A 84 -5.93 12.97 2.21
N GLN A 85 -5.05 13.87 1.78
CA GLN A 85 -3.78 13.50 1.14
C GLN A 85 -2.87 12.71 2.10
N VAL A 86 -2.80 13.10 3.37
CA VAL A 86 -2.04 12.36 4.38
C VAL A 86 -2.63 10.98 4.61
N ALA A 87 -3.97 10.85 4.68
CA ALA A 87 -4.62 9.54 4.77
C ALA A 87 -4.30 8.64 3.56
N ALA A 88 -4.33 9.20 2.35
CA ALA A 88 -3.92 8.48 1.14
C ALA A 88 -2.43 8.11 1.16
N GLY A 89 -1.57 8.99 1.69
CA GLY A 89 -0.15 8.75 1.91
C GLY A 89 0.10 7.56 2.85
N MET A 90 -0.65 7.45 3.95
CA MET A 90 -0.58 6.30 4.86
C MET A 90 -0.94 4.97 4.17
N CYS A 91 -1.77 5.00 3.11
CA CYS A 91 -2.06 3.81 2.31
C CYS A 91 -0.89 3.39 1.40
N THR A 92 0.13 4.23 1.21
CA THR A 92 1.31 3.84 0.43
C THR A 92 2.19 2.81 1.14
N ASP A 93 2.10 2.68 2.46
CA ASP A 93 2.76 1.59 3.19
C ASP A 93 2.21 0.22 2.77
N CYS A 94 0.92 0.17 2.45
CA CYS A 94 0.29 -1.05 1.96
C CYS A 94 0.77 -1.45 0.56
N ASN A 95 1.10 -0.46 -0.27
CA ASN A 95 1.70 -0.67 -1.58
C ASN A 95 3.04 -1.40 -1.45
N ILE A 96 3.87 -1.03 -0.47
CA ILE A 96 5.12 -1.73 -0.15
C ILE A 96 4.83 -3.15 0.35
N ALA A 97 3.85 -3.31 1.24
CA ALA A 97 3.47 -4.64 1.74
C ALA A 97 3.04 -5.60 0.61
N ILE A 98 2.27 -5.11 -0.37
CA ILE A 98 1.88 -5.90 -1.55
C ILE A 98 3.10 -6.35 -2.36
N LEU A 99 4.08 -5.46 -2.57
CA LEU A 99 5.32 -5.82 -3.27
C LEU A 99 6.13 -6.88 -2.50
N LEU A 100 6.18 -6.78 -1.17
CA LEU A 100 6.84 -7.79 -0.33
C LEU A 100 6.14 -9.15 -0.43
N PHE A 101 4.79 -9.18 -0.46
CA PHE A 101 4.05 -10.43 -0.66
C PHE A 101 4.23 -11.00 -2.06
N TYR A 102 4.30 -10.15 -3.07
CA TYR A 102 4.65 -10.58 -4.43
C TYR A 102 6.03 -11.27 -4.46
N SER A 103 7.05 -10.65 -3.85
CA SER A 103 8.37 -11.27 -3.74
C SER A 103 8.34 -12.58 -2.92
N ALA A 104 7.58 -12.62 -1.82
CA ALA A 104 7.41 -13.83 -1.02
C ALA A 104 6.76 -14.97 -1.81
N ALA A 105 5.70 -14.69 -2.57
CA ALA A 105 5.04 -15.68 -3.42
C ALA A 105 5.99 -16.23 -4.50
N ARG A 106 6.83 -15.36 -5.10
CA ARG A 106 7.86 -15.79 -6.06
C ARG A 106 8.95 -16.66 -5.42
N LEU A 107 9.39 -16.32 -4.21
CA LEU A 107 10.34 -17.13 -3.46
C LEU A 107 9.73 -18.50 -3.08
N GLU A 108 8.45 -18.53 -2.71
CA GLU A 108 7.76 -19.78 -2.40
C GLU A 108 7.68 -20.71 -3.61
N LEU A 109 7.36 -20.16 -4.79
CA LEU A 109 7.41 -20.90 -6.06
C LEU A 109 8.81 -21.43 -6.35
N LEU A 110 9.84 -20.60 -6.18
CA LEU A 110 11.22 -21.01 -6.37
C LEU A 110 11.63 -22.14 -5.41
N VAL A 111 11.22 -22.08 -4.13
CA VAL A 111 11.47 -23.17 -3.17
C VAL A 111 10.83 -24.48 -3.63
N GLN A 112 9.64 -24.43 -4.23
CA GLN A 112 9.00 -25.61 -4.80
C GLN A 112 9.76 -26.17 -6.01
N GLU A 113 10.31 -25.31 -6.87
CA GLU A 113 11.16 -25.73 -7.99
C GLU A 113 12.45 -26.37 -7.48
N ILE A 114 13.14 -25.75 -6.51
CA ILE A 114 14.37 -26.27 -5.88
C ILE A 114 14.13 -27.67 -5.29
N ARG A 115 12.99 -27.91 -4.64
CA ARG A 115 12.64 -29.23 -4.07
C ARG A 115 12.48 -30.33 -5.11
N ASN A 116 12.19 -29.98 -6.36
CA ASN A 116 11.96 -30.92 -7.46
C ASN A 116 13.17 -31.06 -8.40
N VAL A 117 14.26 -30.33 -8.14
CA VAL A 117 15.49 -30.37 -8.93
C VAL A 117 16.09 -31.78 -8.95
N ARG A 118 16.47 -32.25 -10.14
CA ARG A 118 17.11 -33.57 -10.32
C ARG A 118 18.56 -33.46 -10.80
N ASN A 119 18.95 -32.30 -11.33
CA ASN A 119 20.23 -32.08 -12.01
C ASN A 119 20.92 -30.78 -11.56
N GLU A 120 22.25 -30.75 -11.62
CA GLU A 120 23.06 -29.56 -11.24
C GLU A 120 22.72 -28.32 -12.10
N ASN A 121 22.39 -28.50 -13.37
CA ASN A 121 21.99 -27.40 -14.27
C ASN A 121 20.66 -26.75 -13.86
N GLU A 122 19.71 -27.54 -13.34
CA GLU A 122 18.43 -27.02 -12.84
C GLU A 122 18.62 -26.27 -11.51
N LEU A 123 19.59 -26.71 -10.69
CA LEU A 123 19.99 -26.02 -9.48
C LEU A 123 20.61 -24.64 -9.79
N ASP A 124 21.51 -24.56 -10.77
CA ASP A 124 22.12 -23.29 -11.20
C ASP A 124 21.08 -22.30 -11.74
N ALA A 125 20.08 -22.79 -12.49
CA ALA A 125 18.96 -21.98 -12.94
C ALA A 125 18.12 -21.43 -11.78
N CYS A 126 17.85 -22.24 -10.76
CA CYS A 126 17.14 -21.79 -9.54
C CYS A 126 17.93 -20.72 -8.78
N ILE A 127 19.26 -20.86 -8.66
CA ILE A 127 20.12 -19.87 -8.00
C ILE A 127 20.12 -18.53 -8.75
N LYS A 128 20.14 -18.56 -10.09
CA LYS A 128 20.00 -17.36 -10.91
C LYS A 128 18.65 -16.68 -10.70
N LEU A 129 17.55 -17.45 -10.70
CA LEU A 129 16.21 -16.94 -10.46
C LEU A 129 16.07 -16.31 -9.06
N HIS A 130 16.68 -16.91 -8.04
CA HIS A 130 16.75 -16.35 -6.68
C HIS A 130 17.38 -14.96 -6.68
N SER A 131 18.54 -14.82 -7.33
CA SER A 131 19.26 -13.55 -7.41
C SER A 131 18.48 -12.50 -8.20
N GLU A 132 17.64 -12.91 -9.15
CA GLU A 132 16.77 -12.00 -9.91
C GLU A 132 15.58 -11.50 -9.05
N ILE A 133 14.98 -12.37 -8.24
CA ILE A 133 13.86 -12.00 -7.36
C ILE A 133 14.27 -11.01 -6.26
N LEU A 134 15.52 -11.11 -5.79
CA LEU A 134 16.05 -10.26 -4.72
C LEU A 134 16.69 -8.95 -5.21
N ARG A 135 16.79 -8.76 -6.53
CA ARG A 135 17.38 -7.56 -7.13
C ARG A 135 16.40 -6.39 -7.11
#